data_AF-A0A920J3F8-F1
#
_entry.id   AF-A0A920J3F8-F1
#
_cell.length_a   1.000
_cell.length_b   1.000
_cell.length_c   1.000
_cell.angle_alpha   90.00
_cell.angle_beta   90.00
_cell.angle_gamma   90.00
#
_symmetry.space_group_name_H-M   'P 1'
#
loop_
_entity.id
_entity.type
_entity.pdbx_description
1 polymer ?
#
loop_
_entity_poly.entity_id
_entity_poly.type
_entity_poly.pdbx_seq_one_letter_code
_entity_poly.pdbx_strand_id
1 'polypeptide(L)'
;MKNTIYLLFFLSFTVSATIEDHKIYPIYETEAVKTSGDAADDPAFWLNKKNPEKSIVLGTDKKSGIYAYDLSGKTFKIFFQREGLIILI
;
A
#
# COMPACT_ATOMS: atom_id res chain seq x y z
N MET A 1 -32.94 34.61 -27.80
CA MET A 1 -33.31 33.51 -26.88
C MET A 1 -32.40 32.29 -27.01
N LYS A 2 -32.17 31.73 -28.20
CA LYS A 2 -31.26 30.58 -28.39
C LYS A 2 -29.81 30.87 -27.96
N ASN A 3 -29.27 32.05 -28.31
CA ASN A 3 -27.90 32.45 -27.97
C ASN A 3 -27.71 32.65 -26.45
N THR A 4 -28.77 33.08 -25.75
CA THR A 4 -28.77 33.23 -24.28
C THR A 4 -28.74 31.86 -23.59
N ILE A 5 -29.41 30.86 -24.16
CA ILE A 5 -29.39 29.47 -23.67
C ILE A 5 -28.01 28.84 -23.86
N TYR A 6 -27.36 29.05 -25.01
CA TYR A 6 -25.98 28.57 -25.21
C TYR A 6 -24.98 29.25 -24.28
N LEU A 7 -25.17 30.55 -24.00
CA LEU A 7 -24.31 31.28 -23.06
C LEU A 7 -24.45 30.76 -21.61
N LEU A 8 -25.69 30.44 -21.19
CA LEU A 8 -25.94 29.84 -19.87
C LEU A 8 -25.37 28.41 -19.79
N PHE A 9 -25.46 27.62 -20.86
CA PHE A 9 -24.90 26.26 -20.91
C PHE A 9 -23.36 26.28 -20.90
N PHE A 10 -22.74 27.27 -21.56
CA PHE A 10 -21.30 27.49 -21.56
C PHE A 10 -20.79 27.96 -20.18
N LEU A 11 -21.58 28.78 -19.47
CA LEU A 11 -21.25 29.24 -18.12
C LEU A 11 -21.40 28.13 -17.05
N SER A 12 -22.26 27.13 -17.27
CA SER A 12 -22.37 25.97 -16.37
C SER A 12 -21.24 24.94 -16.53
N PHE A 13 -20.51 24.97 -17.66
CA PHE A 13 -19.42 24.02 -17.93
C PHE A 13 -18.09 24.40 -17.23
N THR A 14 -18.00 25.59 -16.64
CA THR A 14 -16.78 26.08 -15.99
C THR A 14 -16.72 25.82 -14.48
N VAL A 15 -17.71 25.14 -13.90
CA VAL A 15 -17.56 24.57 -12.54
C VAL A 15 -16.63 23.35 -12.64
N SER A 16 -15.34 23.65 -12.77
CA SER A 16 -14.25 22.70 -12.60
C SER A 16 -14.31 22.21 -11.16
N ALA A 17 -14.64 20.93 -10.97
CA ALA A 17 -14.61 20.29 -9.67
C ALA A 17 -13.18 20.36 -9.12
N THR A 18 -12.95 21.17 -8.09
CA THR A 18 -11.71 21.13 -7.31
C THR A 18 -11.72 19.83 -6.52
N ILE A 19 -10.98 18.83 -6.98
CA ILE A 19 -10.73 17.61 -6.21
C ILE A 19 -9.74 18.00 -5.10
N GLU A 20 -10.21 18.03 -3.86
CA GLU A 20 -9.33 18.22 -2.71
C GLU A 20 -8.48 16.95 -2.56
N ASP A 21 -7.19 17.05 -2.91
CA ASP A 21 -6.24 15.95 -2.82
C ASP A 21 -5.85 15.73 -1.36
N HIS A 22 -6.57 14.84 -0.68
CA HIS A 22 -6.25 14.44 0.69
C HIS A 22 -5.02 13.52 0.69
N LYS A 23 -3.84 14.11 0.83
CA LYS A 23 -2.59 13.37 0.97
C LYS A 23 -2.42 12.85 2.40
N ILE A 24 -2.19 11.54 2.52
CA ILE A 24 -1.77 10.89 3.76
C ILE A 24 -0.33 10.43 3.56
N TYR A 25 0.52 10.68 4.55
CA TYR A 25 1.92 10.28 4.53
C TYR A 25 2.13 9.05 5.41
N PRO A 26 2.95 8.07 4.97
CA PRO A 26 3.35 6.98 5.84
C PRO A 26 4.18 7.52 7.00
N ILE A 27 4.02 6.93 8.18
CA ILE A 27 4.84 7.21 9.36
C ILE A 27 6.00 6.22 9.53
N TYR A 28 5.92 5.06 8.86
CA TYR A 28 6.92 4.00 8.84
C TYR A 28 6.99 3.35 7.47
N GLU A 29 8.15 2.76 7.16
CA GLU A 29 8.38 1.89 6.00
C GLU A 29 9.17 0.66 6.45
N THR A 30 8.96 -0.48 5.77
CA THR A 30 9.73 -1.69 6.06
C THR A 30 11.13 -1.61 5.47
N GLU A 31 12.09 -2.30 6.09
CA GLU A 31 13.35 -2.59 5.42
C GLU A 31 13.12 -3.31 4.08
N ALA A 32 13.91 -2.96 3.07
CA ALA A 32 13.79 -3.54 1.73
C ALA A 32 14.02 -5.05 1.75
N VAL A 33 13.26 -5.78 0.92
CA VAL A 33 13.53 -7.19 0.65
C VAL A 33 14.89 -7.37 -0.02
N LYS A 34 15.50 -8.54 0.16
CA LYS A 34 16.86 -8.82 -0.31
C LYS A 34 16.96 -8.91 -1.83
N THR A 35 15.93 -9.43 -2.50
CA THR A 35 15.98 -9.60 -3.97
C THR A 35 15.61 -8.29 -4.67
N SER A 36 16.25 -8.05 -5.82
CA SER A 36 16.11 -6.82 -6.57
C SER A 36 14.95 -6.86 -7.57
N GLY A 37 14.60 -5.67 -8.08
CA GLY A 37 13.52 -5.49 -9.04
C GLY A 37 12.14 -5.61 -8.39
N ASP A 38 11.16 -6.03 -9.18
CA ASP A 38 9.82 -6.32 -8.69
C ASP A 38 9.85 -7.62 -7.86
N ALA A 39 9.90 -7.47 -6.54
CA ALA A 39 10.16 -8.53 -5.57
C ALA A 39 9.19 -8.50 -4.38
N ALA A 40 9.07 -7.35 -3.72
CA ALA A 40 8.06 -7.13 -2.68
C ALA A 40 6.65 -7.08 -3.32
N ASP A 41 5.71 -7.88 -2.83
CA ASP A 41 4.37 -8.02 -3.45
C ASP A 41 3.24 -7.73 -2.44
N ASP A 42 2.98 -8.66 -1.52
CA ASP A 42 1.76 -8.68 -0.71
C ASP A 42 2.06 -8.55 0.78
N PRO A 43 1.42 -7.59 1.47
CA PRO A 43 1.47 -7.48 2.92
C PRO A 43 0.30 -8.22 3.61
N ALA A 44 0.56 -8.76 4.80
CA ALA A 44 -0.47 -9.22 5.74
C ALA A 44 -0.17 -8.73 7.16
N PHE A 45 -1.20 -8.39 7.94
CA PHE A 45 -1.04 -7.96 9.33
C PHE A 45 -1.47 -9.04 10.31
N TRP A 46 -0.63 -9.33 11.30
CA TRP A 46 -0.99 -10.21 12.41
C TRP A 46 -1.07 -9.42 13.71
N LEU A 47 -2.29 -9.32 14.25
CA LEU A 47 -2.56 -8.69 15.54
C LEU A 47 -2.24 -9.64 16.69
N ASN A 48 -1.31 -9.26 17.54
CA ASN A 48 -1.11 -9.91 18.83
C ASN A 48 -2.12 -9.39 19.85
N LYS A 49 -3.26 -10.08 20.01
CA LYS A 49 -4.33 -9.67 20.94
C LYS A 49 -3.90 -9.51 22.40
N LYS A 50 -2.86 -10.23 22.84
CA LYS A 50 -2.36 -10.16 24.22
C LYS A 50 -1.39 -9.00 24.43
N ASN A 51 -0.64 -8.63 23.40
CA ASN A 51 0.32 -7.55 23.45
C ASN A 51 0.40 -6.87 22.07
N PRO A 52 -0.45 -5.86 21.80
CA PRO A 52 -0.55 -5.23 20.48
C PRO A 52 0.77 -4.64 19.96
N GLU A 53 1.66 -4.18 20.85
CA GLU A 53 3.01 -3.66 20.52
C GLU A 53 3.92 -4.74 19.90
N LYS A 54 3.57 -6.02 20.08
CA LYS A 54 4.26 -7.18 19.49
C LYS A 54 3.51 -7.77 18.30
N SER A 55 2.62 -7.00 17.69
CA SER A 55 2.03 -7.35 16.39
C SER A 55 3.09 -7.27 15.30
N ILE A 56 2.85 -7.94 14.18
CA ILE A 56 3.82 -8.00 13.09
C ILE A 56 3.15 -7.73 11.75
N VAL A 57 3.94 -7.21 10.82
CA VAL A 57 3.61 -7.18 9.39
C VAL A 57 4.37 -8.31 8.73
N LEU A 58 3.67 -9.11 7.93
CA LEU A 58 4.26 -10.09 7.03
C LEU A 58 4.31 -9.46 5.64
N GLY A 59 5.42 -9.63 4.93
CA GLY A 59 5.54 -9.26 3.52
C GLY A 59 6.09 -10.41 2.71
N THR A 60 5.70 -10.53 1.44
CA THR A 60 6.31 -11.49 0.50
C THR A 60 7.47 -10.87 -0.25
N ASP A 61 8.54 -11.64 -0.40
CA ASP A 61 9.49 -11.50 -1.49
C ASP A 61 9.19 -12.65 -2.45
N LYS A 62 8.51 -12.37 -3.56
CA LYS A 62 8.05 -13.40 -4.50
C LYS A 62 9.16 -14.22 -5.14
N LYS A 63 10.42 -13.79 -4.95
CA LYS A 63 11.62 -14.49 -5.44
C LYS A 63 12.35 -15.26 -4.35
N SER A 64 12.04 -15.07 -3.06
CA SER A 64 12.83 -15.71 -2.00
C SER A 64 12.07 -16.22 -0.77
N GLY A 65 10.96 -15.61 -0.36
CA GLY A 65 10.42 -15.94 0.95
C GLY A 65 9.36 -15.00 1.53
N ILE A 66 9.11 -15.19 2.82
CA ILE A 66 8.26 -14.33 3.65
C ILE A 66 9.13 -13.60 4.66
N TYR A 67 8.93 -12.30 4.79
CA TYR A 67 9.57 -11.42 5.75
C TYR A 67 8.58 -11.14 6.88
N ALA A 68 9.08 -11.11 8.11
CA ALA A 68 8.34 -10.66 9.29
C ALA A 68 9.00 -9.41 9.85
N TYR A 69 8.21 -8.34 9.90
CA TYR A 69 8.59 -7.02 10.36
C TYR A 69 7.90 -6.69 11.68
N ASP A 70 8.60 -6.00 12.57
CA ASP A 70 7.95 -5.36 13.70
C ASP A 70 7.20 -4.09 13.26
N LEU A 71 6.49 -3.43 14.19
CA LEU A 71 5.70 -2.24 13.90
C LEU A 71 6.54 -1.00 13.51
N SER A 72 7.86 -1.03 13.72
CA SER A 72 8.78 0.00 13.25
C SER A 72 9.32 -0.25 11.83
N GLY A 73 8.95 -1.39 11.23
CA GLY A 73 9.38 -1.79 9.88
C GLY A 73 10.68 -2.60 9.87
N LYS A 74 11.25 -2.93 11.02
CA LYS A 74 12.51 -3.69 11.09
C LYS A 74 12.27 -5.18 10.89
N THR A 75 13.09 -5.80 10.04
CA THR A 75 13.05 -7.24 9.83
C THR A 75 13.61 -7.96 11.05
N PHE A 76 12.85 -8.88 11.62
CA PHE A 76 13.36 -9.77 12.68
C PHE A 76 13.40 -11.24 12.26
N LYS A 77 12.69 -11.63 11.18
CA LYS A 77 12.75 -12.99 10.64
C LYS A 77 12.47 -13.02 9.14
N ILE A 78 13.18 -13.92 8.44
CA ILE A 78 12.92 -14.26 7.04
C ILE A 78 12.73 -15.78 6.96
N PHE A 79 11.70 -16.20 6.24
CA PHE A 79 11.37 -17.59 5.94
C PHE A 79 11.59 -17.84 4.46
N PHE A 80 12.63 -18.59 4.11
CA PHE A 80 12.94 -18.89 2.71
C PHE A 80 12.09 -20.06 2.20
N GLN A 81 11.44 -19.85 1.06
CA GLN A 81 10.74 -20.92 0.34
C GLN A 81 11.78 -21.80 -0.36
N ARG A 82 11.65 -23.12 -0.22
CA ARG A 82 12.54 -24.07 -0.92
C ARG A 82 12.06 -24.39 -2.33
N GLU A 83 10.75 -24.55 -2.55
CA GLU A 83 10.11 -24.71 -3.86
C GLU A 83 8.67 -24.19 -3.86
N GLY A 84 8.18 -23.65 -4.99
CA GLY A 84 6.80 -23.16 -5.17
C GLY A 84 6.61 -21.64 -5.13
N LEU A 85 5.43 -21.17 -5.58
CA LEU A 85 5.04 -19.75 -5.54
C LEU A 85 4.51 -19.39 -4.15
N ILE A 86 4.96 -18.27 -3.59
CA ILE A 86 4.45 -17.73 -2.32
C ILE A 86 3.30 -16.79 -2.67
N ILE A 87 2.08 -17.19 -2.35
CA ILE A 87 0.91 -16.32 -2.41
C ILE A 87 0.46 -16.08 -0.97
N LEU A 88 0.53 -14.83 -0.52
CA LEU A 88 -0.30 -14.35 0.58
C LEU A 88 -1.42 -13.55 -0.09
N ILE A 89 -2.65 -14.05 0.08
CA ILE A 89 -3.89 -13.52 -0.52
C ILE A 89 -4.13 -12.04 -0.21
#